data_AF-A0A7C2QTE7-F1
#
_entry.id   AF-A0A7C2QTE7-F1
#
_cell.length_a   1.000
_cell.length_b   1.000
_cell.length_c   1.000
_cell.angle_alpha   90.00
_cell.angle_beta   90.00
_cell.angle_gamma   90.00
#
_symmetry.space_group_name_H-M   'P 1'
#
loop_
_entity.id
_entity.type
_entity.pdbx_description
1 polymer ?
#
loop_
_entity_poly.entity_id
_entity_poly.type
_entity_poly.pdbx_seq_one_letter_code
_entity_poly.pdbx_strand_id
1 'polypeptide(L)' 'MHAVSNEHEFMLLYDEYVGKIYNFILRSVLHRETAEDLTATVMTNALSSIKRRRILIQNFSAWLYKIATNELIS' A
#
# COMPACT_ATOMS: atom_id res chain seq x y z
N MET A 1 9.59 11.52 4.07
CA MET A 1 9.59 10.14 4.58
C MET A 1 8.75 10.16 5.85
N HIS A 2 7.55 9.59 5.81
CA HIS A 2 6.59 9.64 6.91
C HIS A 2 6.71 8.36 7.74
N ALA A 3 6.76 8.53 9.07
CA ALA A 3 6.62 7.45 10.01
C ALA A 3 5.13 7.17 10.23
N VAL A 4 4.73 5.89 10.27
CA VAL A 4 3.35 5.47 10.51
C VAL A 4 3.33 4.35 11.54
N SER A 5 2.46 4.48 12.53
CA SER A 5 2.34 3.55 13.67
C SER A 5 0.90 3.12 13.95
N ASN A 6 -0.08 3.85 13.43
CA ASN A 6 -1.49 3.63 13.70
C ASN A 6 -2.36 3.87 12.46
N GLU A 7 -3.63 3.46 12.56
CA GLU A 7 -4.62 3.58 11.47
C GLU A 7 -4.90 5.04 11.08
N HIS A 8 -4.93 5.96 12.04
CA HIS A 8 -5.21 7.36 11.75
C HIS A 8 -4.09 7.99 10.88
N GLU A 9 -2.83 7.75 11.23
CA GLU A 9 -1.66 8.16 10.43
C GLU A 9 -1.66 7.54 9.04
N PHE A 10 -2.08 6.27 8.91
CA PHE A 10 -2.25 5.62 7.61
C PHE A 10 -3.30 6.33 6.76
N MET A 11 -4.47 6.66 7.35
CA MET A 11 -5.56 7.31 6.61
C MET A 11 -5.20 8.71 6.13
N LEU A 12 -4.38 9.45 6.88
CA LEU A 12 -3.85 10.75 6.43
C LEU A 12 -3.01 10.66 5.15
N LEU A 13 -2.40 9.50 4.89
CA LEU A 13 -1.57 9.24 3.71
C LEU A 13 -2.31 8.44 2.63
N TYR A 14 -3.52 7.94 2.91
CA TYR A 14 -4.23 7.04 2.01
C TYR A 14 -4.45 7.66 0.63
N ASP A 15 -5.06 8.86 0.58
CA ASP A 15 -5.41 9.54 -0.67
C ASP A 15 -4.15 9.87 -1.50
N GLU A 16 -3.03 10.17 -0.84
CA GLU A 16 -1.76 10.46 -1.51
C GLU A 16 -1.17 9.21 -2.18
N TYR A 17 -1.28 8.05 -1.53
CA TYR A 17 -0.59 6.84 -1.95
C TYR A 17 -1.46 5.88 -2.77
N VAL A 18 -2.79 5.92 -2.64
CA VAL A 18 -3.69 5.05 -3.40
C VAL A 18 -3.51 5.21 -4.91
N GLY A 19 -3.45 6.46 -5.40
CA GLY A 19 -3.19 6.74 -6.81
C GLY A 19 -1.78 6.36 -7.26
N LYS A 20 -0.77 6.49 -6.38
CA LYS A 20 0.63 6.13 -6.68
C LYS A 20 0.79 4.62 -6.83
N ILE A 21 0.20 3.85 -5.92
CA ILE A 21 0.20 2.38 -5.95
C ILE A 21 -0.60 1.86 -7.14
N TYR A 22 -1.78 2.44 -7.40
CA TYR A 22 -2.55 2.11 -8.59
C TYR A 22 -1.74 2.31 -9.88
N ASN A 23 -1.11 3.47 -10.05
CA ASN A 23 -0.30 3.76 -11.24
C ASN A 23 0.93 2.84 -11.35
N PHE A 24 1.55 2.49 -10.22
CA PHE A 24 2.65 1.53 -10.19
C PHE A 24 2.21 0.15 -10.67
N ILE A 25 1.14 -0.39 -10.09
CA ILE A 25 0.58 -1.70 -10.44
C ILE A 25 0.09 -1.71 -11.89
N LEU A 26 -0.63 -0.67 -12.32
CA LEU A 26 -1.13 -0.56 -13.69
C LEU A 26 -0.01 -0.62 -14.72
N ARG A 27 1.13 0.01 -14.45
CA ARG A 27 2.33 -0.07 -15.32
C ARG A 27 2.94 -1.47 -15.36
N SER A 28 2.74 -2.28 -14.32
CA SER A 28 3.24 -3.65 -14.25
C SER A 28 2.32 -4.66 -14.93
N VAL A 29 1.00 -4.54 -14.77
CA VAL A 29 0.03 -5.55 -15.26
C VAL A 29 -0.68 -5.15 -16.55
N LEU A 30 -0.67 -3.86 -16.90
CA LEU A 30 -1.31 -3.28 -18.10
C LEU A 30 -2.80 -3.62 -18.26
N HIS A 31 -3.47 -3.98 -17.16
CA HIS A 31 -4.89 -4.31 -17.12
C HIS A 31 -5.55 -3.53 -15.98
N ARG A 32 -6.59 -2.77 -16.31
CA ARG A 32 -7.20 -1.81 -15.39
C ARG A 32 -7.87 -2.48 -14.20
N GLU A 33 -8.75 -3.43 -14.44
CA GLU A 33 -9.52 -4.12 -13.39
C GLU A 33 -8.58 -4.85 -12.42
N THR A 34 -7.59 -5.58 -12.96
CA THR A 34 -6.56 -6.23 -12.15
C THR A 34 -5.75 -5.21 -11.32
N ALA A 35 -5.46 -4.03 -11.87
CA ALA A 35 -4.76 -3.00 -11.12
C ALA A 35 -5.62 -2.40 -9.99
N GLU A 36 -6.93 -2.24 -10.20
CA GLU A 36 -7.88 -1.81 -9.18
C GLU A 36 -7.94 -2.83 -8.02
N ASP A 37 -8.12 -4.12 -8.36
CA ASP A 37 -8.20 -5.22 -7.38
C ASP A 37 -6.92 -5.37 -6.54
N LEU A 38 -5.75 -5.36 -7.21
CA LEU A 38 -4.47 -5.45 -6.51
C LEU A 38 -4.22 -4.21 -5.64
N THR A 39 -4.61 -3.01 -6.09
CA THR A 39 -4.48 -1.80 -5.26
C THR A 39 -5.31 -1.91 -3.98
N ALA A 40 -6.56 -2.37 -4.10
CA ALA A 40 -7.42 -2.60 -2.95
C ALA A 40 -6.82 -3.65 -1.98
N THR A 41 -6.24 -4.71 -2.53
CA THR A 41 -5.56 -5.76 -1.77
C THR A 41 -4.35 -5.22 -1.01
N VAL A 42 -3.49 -4.43 -1.67
CA VAL A 42 -2.32 -3.78 -1.04
C VAL A 42 -2.74 -2.88 0.12
N MET A 43 -3.74 -2.02 -0.08
CA MET A 43 -4.22 -1.10 0.96
C MET A 43 -4.81 -1.87 2.15
N THR A 44 -5.57 -2.92 1.88
CA THR A 44 -6.13 -3.80 2.91
C THR A 44 -5.05 -4.51 3.72
N ASN A 45 -4.04 -5.07 3.04
CA ASN A 45 -2.91 -5.75 3.67
C ASN A 45 -2.03 -4.79 4.47
N ALA A 46 -1.85 -3.56 3.99
CA ALA A 46 -1.16 -2.50 4.71
C ALA A 46 -1.88 -2.13 6.02
N LEU A 47 -3.17 -1.78 5.94
CA LEU A 47 -3.96 -1.42 7.11
C LEU A 47 -4.00 -2.56 8.14
N SER A 48 -4.21 -3.79 7.67
CA SER A 48 -4.25 -4.98 8.52
C SER A 48 -2.90 -5.26 9.20
N SER A 49 -1.79 -4.96 8.53
CA SER A 49 -0.44 -5.10 9.11
C SER A 49 -0.18 -4.08 10.21
N ILE A 50 -0.63 -2.83 10.03
CA ILE A 50 -0.53 -1.77 11.04
C ILE A 50 -1.35 -2.16 12.28
N LYS A 51 -2.59 -2.61 12.10
CA LYS A 51 -3.48 -3.05 13.19
C LYS A 51 -2.90 -4.22 13.99
N ARG A 52 -2.37 -5.24 13.31
CA ARG A 52 -1.94 -6.49 13.95
C ARG A 52 -0.58 -6.40 14.63
N ARG A 53 0.39 -5.71 14.02
CA ARG A 53 1.80 -5.85 14.42
C ARG A 53 2.28 -4.76 15.37
N ARG A 54 1.53 -3.68 15.60
CA ARG A 54 1.96 -2.50 16.41
C ARG A 54 3.41 -2.08 16.07
N ILE A 55 3.75 -2.10 14.78
CA ILE A 55 5.09 -1.77 14.29
C ILE A 55 5.17 -0.30 13.91
N LEU A 56 6.31 0.32 14.18
CA LEU A 56 6.65 1.62 13.64
C LEU A 56 7.22 1.46 12.24
N ILE A 57 6.50 1.95 11.24
CA ILE A 57 6.96 1.98 9.85
C ILE A 57 7.73 3.28 9.65
N GLN A 58 9.06 3.21 9.63
CA GLN A 58 9.93 4.38 9.47
C GLN A 58 9.83 5.01 8.06
N ASN A 59 9.58 4.19 7.04
CA ASN A 59 9.43 4.63 5.65
C ASN A 59 8.12 4.11 5.06
N PHE A 60 7.05 4.87 5.22
CA PHE A 60 5.74 4.45 4.72
C PHE A 60 5.75 4.11 3.22
N SER A 61 6.35 4.98 2.40
CA SER A 61 6.44 4.79 0.95
C SER A 61 7.14 3.47 0.60
N ALA A 62 8.39 3.30 1.03
CA ALA A 62 9.16 2.10 0.69
C ALA A 62 8.49 0.80 1.19
N TRP A 63 7.88 0.86 2.38
CA TRP A 63 7.14 -0.26 2.93
C TRP A 63 5.88 -0.60 2.12
N LEU A 64 5.12 0.41 1.70
CA LEU A 64 3.90 0.22 0.91
C LEU A 64 4.21 -0.33 -0.50
N TYR A 65 5.25 0.20 -1.15
CA TYR A 65 5.73 -0.35 -2.42
C TYR A 65 6.22 -1.79 -2.28
N LYS A 66 6.83 -2.16 -1.14
CA LYS A 66 7.21 -3.55 -0.89
C LYS A 66 5.99 -4.48 -0.82
N ILE A 67 4.89 -4.05 -0.19
CA ILE A 67 3.64 -4.82 -0.20
C ILE A 67 3.14 -4.96 -1.64
N ALA A 68 3.07 -3.87 -2.41
CA ALA A 68 2.65 -3.92 -3.81
C ALA A 68 3.51 -4.85 -4.68
N THR A 69 4.83 -4.85 -4.51
CA THR A 69 5.71 -5.79 -5.20
C THR A 69 5.44 -7.24 -4.81
N ASN A 70 5.14 -7.51 -3.53
CA ASN A 70 4.79 -8.86 -3.10
C ASN A 70 3.48 -9.36 -3.73
N GLU A 71 2.44 -8.52 -3.80
CA GLU A 71 1.16 -8.87 -4.45
C GLU A 71 1.31 -9.09 -5.97
N LEU A 72 2.27 -8.43 -6.63
CA LEU A 72 2.55 -8.65 -8.05
C LEU A 72 3.25 -9.98 -8.35
N ILE A 73 3.92 -10.56 -7.35
CA ILE A 73 4.71 -11.80 -7.50
C ILE A 73 3.92 -13.04 -7.05
N SER A 74 2.92 -12.87 -6.17
CA SER A 74 2.16 -13.98 -5.57
C SER A 74 1.23 -14.66 -6.57
#